data_AF-A0A9N9WV15-F1
#
_entry.id   AF-A0A9N9WV15-F1
#
_cell.length_a   1.000
_cell.length_b   1.000
_cell.length_c   1.000
_cell.angle_alpha   90.00
_cell.angle_beta   90.00
_cell.angle_gamma   90.00
#
_symmetry.space_group_name_H-M   'P 1'
#
loop_
_entity.id
_entity.type
_entity.pdbx_description
1 polymer ?
#
loop_
_entity_poly.entity_id
_entity_poly.type
_entity_poly.pdbx_seq_one_letter_code
_entity_poly.pdbx_strand_id
1 'polypeptide(L)'
;MIRELLLVQILLIFSFHKSDAKLTVECIVDYLKFKHFDTDYFSSVNKYDGNPTDCTNEIRSQNENFYNKVRTKFTNHVARKEYADCAVKEVKAETQFENYRLAALGAEMKGVGLKFWKSSDKNKYIQENQNKALELENNGLVNCQGRKKYGEFFDSFYDQKKSEQLTVDFEYCLRKYLGDNNIIKHNQYGFSTNMIQAARSRGIRCDDIMRVTKDQMKAQISADGAEACTVERFVANGYLDEILKVQMLSKLEMTASEKEAEKENFIKKMISLTNLIKSCPLPLH
;
A
#
# COMPACT_ATOMS: atom_id res chain seq x y z
N MET A 1 35.92 21.99 -61.01
CA MET A 1 35.19 22.85 -60.06
C MET A 1 34.00 22.16 -59.38
N ILE A 2 33.97 20.81 -59.27
CA ILE A 2 32.93 20.04 -58.54
C ILE A 2 33.62 18.82 -57.88
N ARG A 3 34.69 19.06 -57.11
CA ARG A 3 35.38 17.97 -56.40
C ARG A 3 35.94 18.33 -55.02
N GLU A 4 35.93 19.61 -54.64
CA GLU A 4 36.43 20.05 -53.33
C GLU A 4 35.34 20.46 -52.33
N LEU A 5 34.06 20.43 -52.72
CA LEU A 5 32.94 20.82 -51.85
C LEU A 5 32.30 19.66 -51.07
N LEU A 6 32.76 18.43 -51.25
CA LEU A 6 32.19 17.23 -50.61
C LEU A 6 32.96 16.78 -49.35
N LEU A 7 34.14 17.34 -49.08
CA LEU A 7 34.96 16.99 -47.90
C LEU A 7 34.70 17.86 -46.67
N VAL A 8 33.96 18.96 -46.81
CA VAL A 8 33.63 19.87 -45.69
C VAL A 8 32.27 19.57 -45.05
N GLN A 9 31.39 18.81 -45.72
CA GLN A 9 30.06 18.47 -45.15
C GLN A 9 30.04 17.17 -44.33
N ILE A 10 31.10 16.35 -44.37
CA ILE A 10 31.20 15.14 -43.52
C ILE A 10 31.87 15.44 -42.16
N LEU A 11 32.56 16.58 -42.03
CA LEU A 11 33.15 17.05 -40.77
C LEU A 11 32.19 17.85 -39.88
N LEU A 12 30.94 18.02 -40.31
CA LEU A 12 29.84 18.60 -39.53
C LEU A 12 28.75 17.57 -39.20
N ILE A 13 29.12 16.29 -39.15
CA ILE A 13 28.53 15.42 -38.13
C ILE A 13 29.12 15.94 -36.81
N PHE A 14 28.50 17.01 -36.30
CA PHE A 14 28.61 17.34 -34.90
C PHE A 14 28.27 16.06 -34.17
N SER A 15 29.33 15.42 -33.70
CA SER A 15 29.32 14.68 -32.46
C SER A 15 28.72 15.62 -31.41
N PHE A 16 27.40 15.68 -31.35
CA PHE A 16 26.72 15.64 -30.08
C PHE A 16 27.16 14.31 -29.47
N HIS A 17 28.40 14.28 -28.96
CA HIS A 17 28.59 13.72 -27.65
C HIS A 17 27.51 14.40 -26.83
N LYS A 18 26.40 13.68 -26.59
CA LYS A 18 25.75 13.78 -25.29
C LYS A 18 26.93 13.69 -24.34
N SER A 19 27.34 14.84 -23.82
CA SER A 19 28.12 14.88 -22.60
C SER A 19 27.30 14.00 -21.69
N ASP A 20 27.82 12.79 -21.41
CA ASP A 20 27.24 11.89 -20.43
C ASP A 20 27.30 12.68 -19.13
N ALA A 21 26.25 13.46 -18.87
CA ALA A 21 26.05 14.14 -17.61
C ALA A 21 25.91 13.00 -16.63
N LYS A 22 27.01 12.59 -16.02
CA LYS A 22 27.02 11.47 -15.11
C LYS A 22 26.31 11.94 -13.86
N LEU A 23 25.26 11.23 -13.43
CA LEU A 23 24.64 11.47 -12.14
C LEU A 23 25.73 11.52 -11.05
N THR A 24 25.88 12.66 -10.39
CA THR A 24 26.87 12.87 -9.31
C THR A 24 26.21 12.88 -7.94
N VAL A 25 27.03 12.76 -6.88
CA VAL A 25 26.51 12.82 -5.51
C VAL A 25 26.00 14.22 -5.18
N GLU A 26 26.64 15.28 -5.69
CA GLU A 26 26.22 16.67 -5.53
C GLU A 26 24.85 16.91 -6.17
N CYS A 27 24.62 16.38 -7.37
CA CYS A 27 23.31 16.45 -8.04
C CYS A 27 22.20 15.76 -7.23
N ILE A 28 22.47 14.55 -6.72
CA ILE A 28 21.52 13.83 -5.85
C ILE A 28 21.21 14.63 -4.58
N VAL A 29 22.25 15.14 -3.92
CA VAL A 29 22.10 15.86 -2.65
C VAL A 29 21.33 17.16 -2.87
N ASP A 30 21.65 17.95 -3.90
CA ASP A 30 20.92 19.18 -4.18
C ASP A 30 19.44 18.92 -4.52
N TYR A 31 19.14 17.84 -5.24
CA TYR A 31 17.76 17.42 -5.48
C TYR A 31 17.03 17.05 -4.18
N LEU A 32 17.66 16.25 -3.31
CA LEU A 32 17.07 15.85 -2.03
C LEU A 32 16.79 17.06 -1.13
N LYS A 33 17.72 18.02 -1.07
CA LYS A 33 17.53 19.30 -0.36
C LYS A 33 16.34 20.08 -0.91
N PHE A 34 16.22 20.17 -2.24
CA PHE A 34 15.08 20.82 -2.89
C PHE A 34 13.73 20.13 -2.55
N LYS A 35 13.74 18.81 -2.33
CA LYS A 35 12.57 18.04 -1.88
C LYS A 35 12.33 18.08 -0.38
N HIS A 36 13.05 18.92 0.37
CA HIS A 36 13.03 18.98 1.84
C HIS A 36 13.35 17.63 2.50
N PHE A 37 14.17 16.82 1.84
CA PHE A 37 14.72 15.57 2.35
C PHE A 37 16.16 15.82 2.85
N ASP A 38 16.28 16.72 3.83
CA ASP A 38 17.56 17.12 4.39
C ASP A 38 18.06 16.11 5.41
N THR A 39 19.33 15.71 5.27
CA THR A 39 19.98 14.82 6.24
C THR A 39 21.39 15.33 6.56
N ASP A 40 21.77 15.24 7.83
CA ASP A 40 23.13 15.59 8.29
C ASP A 40 24.19 14.71 7.62
N TYR A 41 23.80 13.55 7.11
CA TYR A 41 24.66 12.62 6.39
C TYR A 41 25.31 13.30 5.16
N PHE A 42 24.63 14.24 4.50
CA PHE A 42 25.14 14.96 3.32
C PHE A 42 25.65 16.37 3.60
N SER A 43 25.80 16.76 4.88
CA SER A 43 26.27 18.10 5.28
C SER A 43 27.62 18.51 4.67
N SER A 44 28.50 17.54 4.41
CA SER A 44 29.83 17.75 3.82
C SER A 44 29.87 17.73 2.30
N VAL A 45 28.73 17.52 1.63
CA VAL A 45 28.65 17.49 0.16
C VAL A 45 28.43 18.91 -0.34
N ASN A 46 29.32 19.35 -1.24
CA ASN A 46 29.23 20.67 -1.86
C ASN A 46 27.97 20.78 -2.70
N LYS A 47 27.55 22.03 -2.96
CA LYS A 47 26.48 22.32 -3.91
C LYS A 47 26.89 21.83 -5.30
N TYR A 48 25.93 21.35 -6.08
CA TYR A 48 26.12 21.02 -7.49
C TYR A 48 26.45 22.30 -8.28
N ASP A 49 27.59 22.29 -8.98
CA ASP A 49 28.12 23.40 -9.77
C ASP A 49 27.85 23.27 -11.28
N GLY A 50 27.25 22.15 -11.71
CA GLY A 50 26.86 21.90 -13.09
C GLY A 50 25.50 22.50 -13.49
N ASN A 51 25.06 22.18 -14.71
CA ASN A 51 23.78 22.64 -15.25
C ASN A 51 22.58 21.98 -14.53
N PRO A 52 21.68 22.74 -13.90
CA PRO A 52 20.53 22.19 -13.17
C PRO A 52 19.57 21.35 -14.04
N THR A 53 19.44 21.69 -15.32
CA THR A 53 18.59 20.95 -16.27
C THR A 53 19.14 19.55 -16.50
N ASP A 54 20.47 19.42 -16.61
CA ASP A 54 21.12 18.13 -16.81
C ASP A 54 20.96 17.26 -15.56
N CYS A 55 21.17 17.83 -14.36
CA CYS A 55 20.92 17.12 -13.11
C CYS A 55 19.46 16.64 -12.98
N THR A 56 18.49 17.49 -13.34
CA THR A 56 17.06 17.12 -13.30
C THR A 56 16.75 15.96 -14.26
N ASN A 57 17.35 15.97 -15.46
CA ASN A 57 17.18 14.90 -16.45
C ASN A 57 17.78 13.57 -15.96
N GLU A 58 18.95 13.62 -15.35
CA GLU A 58 19.61 12.44 -14.78
C GLU A 58 18.84 11.86 -13.60
N ILE A 59 18.34 12.70 -12.69
CA ILE A 59 17.48 12.26 -11.59
C ILE A 59 16.22 11.59 -12.13
N ARG A 60 15.57 12.19 -13.13
CA ARG A 60 14.38 11.59 -13.76
C ARG A 60 14.70 10.24 -14.40
N SER A 61 15.80 10.13 -15.14
CA SER A 61 16.27 8.89 -15.74
C SER A 61 16.52 7.81 -14.67
N GLN A 62 17.17 8.19 -13.58
CA GLN A 62 17.45 7.29 -12.47
C GLN A 62 16.19 6.84 -11.72
N ASN A 63 15.21 7.72 -11.54
CA ASN A 63 13.93 7.35 -10.92
C ASN A 63 13.16 6.36 -11.81
N GLU A 64 13.14 6.56 -13.14
CA GLU A 64 12.58 5.57 -14.06
C GLU A 64 13.32 4.22 -13.99
N ASN A 65 14.64 4.23 -13.83
CA ASN A 65 15.39 3.00 -13.57
C ASN A 65 14.96 2.31 -12.26
N PHE A 66 14.70 3.07 -11.19
CA PHE A 66 14.17 2.49 -9.95
C PHE A 66 12.79 1.87 -10.16
N TYR A 67 11.86 2.57 -10.81
CA TYR A 67 10.52 2.05 -11.09
C TYR A 67 10.56 0.81 -12.00
N ASN A 68 11.43 0.79 -13.00
CA ASN A 68 11.63 -0.38 -13.85
C ASN A 68 12.15 -1.59 -13.06
N LYS A 69 13.09 -1.39 -12.13
CA LYS A 69 13.54 -2.47 -11.22
C LYS A 69 12.40 -3.02 -10.37
N VAL A 70 11.54 -2.15 -9.83
CA VAL A 70 10.34 -2.58 -9.08
C VAL A 70 9.40 -3.38 -9.97
N ARG A 71 9.14 -2.90 -11.19
CA ARG A 71 8.31 -3.60 -12.18
C ARG A 71 8.85 -4.99 -12.46
N THR A 72 10.11 -5.10 -12.84
CA THR A 72 10.78 -6.38 -13.14
C THR A 72 10.73 -7.33 -11.94
N LYS A 73 10.98 -6.84 -10.73
CA LYS A 73 10.88 -7.62 -9.49
C LYS A 73 9.49 -8.24 -9.31
N PHE A 74 8.42 -7.49 -9.56
CA PHE A 74 7.06 -8.02 -9.45
C PHE A 74 6.66 -8.90 -10.64
N THR A 75 7.04 -8.54 -11.87
CA THR A 75 6.74 -9.32 -13.07
C THR A 75 7.40 -10.70 -13.06
N ASN A 76 8.61 -10.81 -12.50
CA ASN A 76 9.35 -12.07 -12.41
C ASN A 76 8.78 -13.02 -11.34
N HIS A 77 7.89 -12.55 -10.47
CA HIS A 77 7.27 -13.38 -9.43
C HIS A 77 5.85 -13.78 -9.84
N VAL A 78 5.60 -15.09 -10.00
CA VAL A 78 4.34 -15.65 -10.53
C VAL A 78 3.10 -15.06 -9.85
N ALA A 79 3.05 -15.06 -8.51
CA ALA A 79 1.90 -14.54 -7.74
C ALA A 79 1.76 -13.00 -7.72
N ARG A 80 2.74 -12.25 -8.21
CA ARG A 80 2.76 -10.77 -8.17
C ARG A 80 2.65 -10.14 -9.55
N LYS A 81 2.93 -10.92 -10.60
CA LYS A 81 2.97 -10.46 -12.00
C LYS A 81 1.73 -9.71 -12.42
N GLU A 82 0.54 -10.22 -12.08
CA GLU A 82 -0.74 -9.57 -12.45
C GLU A 82 -0.94 -8.20 -11.79
N TYR A 83 -0.23 -7.90 -10.70
CA TYR A 83 -0.34 -6.64 -9.95
C TYR A 83 0.82 -5.68 -10.24
N ALA A 84 1.80 -6.07 -11.05
CA ALA A 84 3.05 -5.32 -11.20
C ALA A 84 2.82 -3.88 -11.68
N ASP A 85 1.98 -3.68 -12.69
CA ASP A 85 1.72 -2.35 -13.27
C ASP A 85 0.94 -1.44 -12.30
N CYS A 86 -0.05 -2.00 -11.60
CA CYS A 86 -0.76 -1.29 -10.54
C CYS A 86 0.20 -0.90 -9.40
N ALA A 87 1.02 -1.85 -8.92
CA ALA A 87 1.92 -1.62 -7.80
C ALA A 87 2.96 -0.55 -8.13
N VAL A 88 3.50 -0.55 -9.36
CA VAL A 88 4.42 0.50 -9.82
C VAL A 88 3.72 1.85 -9.90
N LYS A 89 2.44 1.91 -10.32
CA LYS A 89 1.67 3.16 -10.32
C LYS A 89 1.47 3.69 -8.90
N GLU A 90 1.13 2.84 -7.94
CA GLU A 90 1.02 3.22 -6.52
C GLU A 90 2.37 3.74 -6.00
N VAL A 91 3.47 3.04 -6.29
CA VAL A 91 4.82 3.47 -5.86
C VAL A 91 5.23 4.80 -6.51
N LYS A 92 4.86 5.05 -7.77
CA LYS A 92 5.11 6.34 -8.46
C LYS A 92 4.33 7.50 -7.82
N ALA A 93 3.19 7.23 -7.17
CA ALA A 93 2.43 8.26 -6.45
C ALA A 93 3.09 8.64 -5.12
N GLU A 94 3.96 7.78 -4.58
CA GLU A 94 4.69 7.99 -3.32
C GLU A 94 6.03 8.71 -3.56
N THR A 95 6.03 10.04 -3.52
CA THR A 95 7.26 10.86 -3.74
C THR A 95 8.41 10.53 -2.78
N GLN A 96 8.12 9.95 -1.62
CA GLN A 96 9.15 9.52 -0.67
C GLN A 96 9.96 8.31 -1.18
N PHE A 97 9.40 7.49 -2.06
CA PHE A 97 10.10 6.32 -2.62
C PHE A 97 11.37 6.73 -3.37
N GLU A 98 11.26 7.70 -4.28
CA GLU A 98 12.42 8.21 -5.02
C GLU A 98 13.46 8.83 -4.09
N ASN A 99 13.02 9.60 -3.09
CA ASN A 99 13.92 10.22 -2.13
C ASN A 99 14.72 9.19 -1.32
N TYR A 100 14.08 8.13 -0.81
CA TYR A 100 14.78 7.06 -0.09
C TYR A 100 15.76 6.31 -0.99
N ARG A 101 15.38 6.02 -2.24
CA ARG A 101 16.26 5.35 -3.20
C ARG A 101 17.47 6.22 -3.58
N LEU A 102 17.25 7.50 -3.81
CA LEU A 102 18.29 8.48 -4.12
C LEU A 102 19.21 8.71 -2.92
N ALA A 103 18.68 8.78 -1.70
CA ALA A 103 19.48 8.90 -0.48
C ALA A 103 20.41 7.70 -0.27
N ALA A 104 19.92 6.48 -0.49
CA ALA A 104 20.76 5.29 -0.44
C ALA A 104 21.87 5.32 -1.52
N LEU A 105 21.52 5.65 -2.76
CA LEU A 105 22.48 5.76 -3.88
C LEU A 105 23.53 6.86 -3.64
N GLY A 106 23.11 8.04 -3.18
CA GLY A 106 24.02 9.12 -2.82
C GLY A 106 24.99 8.72 -1.71
N ALA A 107 24.53 7.95 -0.72
CA ALA A 107 25.41 7.43 0.33
C ALA A 107 26.38 6.35 -0.17
N GLU A 108 25.97 5.50 -1.11
CA GLU A 108 26.86 4.57 -1.82
C GLU A 108 27.97 5.34 -2.55
N MET A 109 27.60 6.36 -3.34
CA MET A 109 28.48 7.19 -4.16
C MET A 109 29.43 8.09 -3.36
N LYS A 110 28.98 8.66 -2.24
CA LYS A 110 29.81 9.51 -1.35
C LYS A 110 31.06 8.76 -0.85
N GLY A 111 31.02 7.43 -0.78
CA GLY A 111 32.12 6.64 -0.22
C GLY A 111 32.25 6.78 1.30
N VAL A 112 33.36 6.30 1.86
CA VAL A 112 33.75 6.55 3.26
C VAL A 112 34.80 7.67 3.28
N GLY A 113 34.47 8.82 3.86
CA GLY A 113 35.42 9.93 3.99
C GLY A 113 36.38 9.71 5.16
N LEU A 114 37.57 10.31 5.08
CA LEU A 114 38.62 10.24 6.12
C LEU A 114 38.22 10.80 7.49
N LYS A 115 37.14 11.60 7.59
CA LYS A 115 36.94 12.44 8.79
C LYS A 115 35.87 12.02 9.80
N PHE A 116 34.76 11.35 9.48
CA PHE A 116 33.71 11.18 10.52
C PHE A 116 32.77 9.98 10.44
N TRP A 117 32.77 9.17 9.37
CA TRP A 117 31.78 8.08 9.23
C TRP A 117 32.48 6.73 9.19
N LYS A 118 32.23 5.90 10.21
CA LYS A 118 32.63 4.50 10.16
C LYS A 118 31.83 3.80 9.07
N SER A 119 32.42 2.80 8.41
CA SER A 119 31.71 2.01 7.39
C SER A 119 30.39 1.42 7.92
N SER A 120 30.28 1.18 9.23
CA SER A 120 29.05 0.73 9.89
C SER A 120 27.89 1.72 9.74
N ASP A 121 28.17 3.01 9.89
CA ASP A 121 27.14 4.06 9.94
C ASP A 121 26.61 4.34 8.54
N LYS A 122 27.50 4.33 7.53
CA LYS A 122 27.12 4.35 6.11
C LYS A 122 26.19 3.19 5.78
N ASN A 123 26.58 1.97 6.15
CA ASN A 123 25.79 0.77 5.83
C ASN A 123 24.42 0.80 6.52
N LYS A 124 24.37 1.26 7.78
CA LYS A 124 23.12 1.46 8.51
C LYS A 124 22.21 2.47 7.80
N TYR A 125 22.75 3.63 7.41
CA TYR A 125 21.98 4.66 6.69
C TYR A 125 21.44 4.14 5.34
N ILE A 126 22.28 3.43 4.57
CA ILE A 126 21.86 2.81 3.31
C ILE A 126 20.73 1.81 3.57
N GLN A 127 20.91 0.91 4.54
CA GLN A 127 19.94 -0.13 4.86
C GLN A 127 18.61 0.46 5.35
N GLU A 128 18.63 1.49 6.20
CA GLU A 128 17.42 2.19 6.66
C GLU A 128 16.64 2.79 5.49
N ASN A 129 17.31 3.49 4.58
CA ASN A 129 16.66 4.08 3.40
C ASN A 129 16.15 3.00 2.43
N GLN A 130 16.92 1.93 2.21
CA GLN A 130 16.50 0.80 1.38
C GLN A 130 15.27 0.09 1.97
N ASN A 131 15.21 -0.08 3.30
CA ASN A 131 14.08 -0.67 3.99
C ASN A 131 12.82 0.19 3.86
N LYS A 132 12.93 1.52 4.02
CA LYS A 132 11.80 2.45 3.81
C LYS A 132 11.31 2.43 2.36
N ALA A 133 12.21 2.39 1.38
CA ALA A 133 11.83 2.24 -0.02
C ALA A 133 11.12 0.88 -0.27
N LEU A 134 11.64 -0.21 0.30
CA LEU A 134 11.03 -1.54 0.21
C LEU A 134 9.65 -1.60 0.88
N GLU A 135 9.44 -0.89 1.97
CA GLU A 135 8.15 -0.76 2.62
C GLU A 135 7.12 -0.12 1.68
N LEU A 136 7.48 0.98 1.02
CA LEU A 136 6.62 1.64 0.02
C LEU A 136 6.33 0.72 -1.18
N GLU A 137 7.33 -0.03 -1.67
CA GLU A 137 7.12 -1.06 -2.70
C GLU A 137 6.09 -2.11 -2.27
N ASN A 138 6.23 -2.63 -1.05
CA ASN A 138 5.34 -3.65 -0.51
C ASN A 138 3.94 -3.09 -0.24
N ASN A 139 3.82 -1.83 0.18
CA ASN A 139 2.54 -1.17 0.39
C ASN A 139 1.79 -0.98 -0.93
N GLY A 140 2.48 -0.53 -2.00
CA GLY A 140 1.89 -0.45 -3.33
C GLY A 140 1.39 -1.80 -3.84
N LEU A 141 2.16 -2.87 -3.62
CA LEU A 141 1.72 -4.23 -3.96
C LEU A 141 0.50 -4.68 -3.15
N VAL A 142 0.52 -4.48 -1.83
CA VAL A 142 -0.60 -4.84 -0.94
C VAL A 142 -1.86 -4.06 -1.28
N ASN A 143 -1.76 -2.78 -1.62
CA ASN A 143 -2.90 -1.97 -2.07
C ASN A 143 -3.54 -2.57 -3.33
N CYS A 144 -2.72 -2.89 -4.33
CA CYS A 144 -3.21 -3.46 -5.59
C CYS A 144 -3.80 -4.86 -5.43
N GLN A 145 -3.13 -5.72 -4.67
CA GLN A 145 -3.64 -7.06 -4.35
C GLN A 145 -4.93 -6.99 -3.54
N GLY A 146 -4.94 -6.12 -2.52
CA GLY A 146 -6.08 -5.92 -1.65
C GLY A 146 -7.30 -5.40 -2.39
N ARG A 147 -7.14 -4.40 -3.28
CA ARG A 147 -8.25 -3.87 -4.09
C ARG A 147 -8.96 -4.96 -4.89
N LYS A 148 -8.21 -5.83 -5.55
CA LYS A 148 -8.78 -6.95 -6.31
C LYS A 148 -9.40 -7.99 -5.37
N LYS A 149 -8.59 -8.56 -4.46
CA LYS A 149 -9.01 -9.70 -3.64
C LYS A 149 -10.11 -9.36 -2.65
N TYR A 150 -10.03 -8.21 -1.97
CA TYR A 150 -11.10 -7.77 -1.07
C TYR A 150 -12.32 -7.28 -1.82
N GLY A 151 -12.15 -6.76 -3.04
CA GLY A 151 -13.28 -6.43 -3.92
C GLY A 151 -14.05 -7.67 -4.36
N GLU A 152 -13.36 -8.71 -4.84
CA GLU A 152 -13.95 -10.00 -5.19
C GLU A 152 -14.59 -10.68 -3.98
N PHE A 153 -13.92 -10.63 -2.82
CA PHE A 153 -14.48 -11.16 -1.58
C PHE A 153 -15.74 -10.40 -1.15
N PHE A 154 -15.75 -9.06 -1.23
CA PHE A 154 -16.95 -8.26 -0.96
C PHE A 154 -18.09 -8.65 -1.90
N ASP A 155 -17.82 -8.73 -3.21
CA ASP A 155 -18.85 -9.09 -4.20
C ASP A 155 -19.43 -10.48 -3.95
N SER A 156 -18.61 -11.42 -3.47
CA SER A 156 -19.07 -12.77 -3.14
C SER A 156 -20.20 -12.81 -2.10
N PHE A 157 -20.26 -11.86 -1.15
CA PHE A 157 -21.36 -11.78 -0.17
C PHE A 157 -22.70 -11.40 -0.82
N TYR A 158 -22.67 -10.68 -1.94
CA TYR A 158 -23.86 -10.25 -2.67
C TYR A 158 -24.25 -11.26 -3.76
N ASP A 159 -23.27 -11.95 -4.34
CA ASP A 159 -23.48 -12.98 -5.36
C ASP A 159 -23.94 -14.32 -4.76
N GLN A 160 -23.60 -14.59 -3.49
CA GLN A 160 -24.22 -15.61 -2.66
C GLN A 160 -25.68 -15.22 -2.35
N LYS A 161 -26.53 -15.26 -3.38
CA LYS A 161 -27.98 -15.07 -3.30
C LYS A 161 -28.55 -15.84 -2.12
N LYS A 162 -29.07 -15.14 -1.10
CA LYS A 162 -30.16 -15.58 -0.20
C LYS A 162 -30.05 -16.99 0.42
N SER A 163 -28.88 -17.64 0.49
CA SER A 163 -28.86 -19.10 0.74
C SER A 163 -28.95 -19.50 2.20
N GLU A 164 -28.62 -18.61 3.15
CA GLU A 164 -28.97 -18.79 4.56
C GLU A 164 -29.83 -17.63 5.03
N GLN A 165 -31.08 -17.96 5.36
CA GLN A 165 -31.95 -17.08 6.12
C GLN A 165 -31.36 -17.04 7.53
N LEU A 166 -30.84 -15.89 7.92
CA LEU A 166 -30.51 -15.63 9.31
C LEU A 166 -31.78 -15.84 10.14
N THR A 167 -31.65 -16.42 11.32
CA THR A 167 -32.80 -16.47 12.23
C THR A 167 -33.23 -15.04 12.55
N VAL A 168 -34.53 -14.81 12.71
CA VAL A 168 -35.07 -13.47 13.04
C VAL A 168 -34.39 -12.90 14.28
N ASP A 169 -34.09 -13.75 15.26
CA ASP A 169 -33.43 -13.37 16.50
C ASP A 169 -31.97 -12.94 16.25
N PHE A 170 -31.22 -13.67 15.42
CA PHE A 170 -29.86 -13.29 15.05
C PHE A 170 -29.82 -12.01 14.22
N GLU A 171 -30.70 -11.88 13.22
CA GLU A 171 -30.77 -10.67 12.39
C GLU A 171 -31.08 -9.44 13.24
N TYR A 172 -32.02 -9.54 14.19
CA TYR A 172 -32.31 -8.47 15.13
C TYR A 172 -31.08 -8.08 15.96
N CYS A 173 -30.40 -9.07 16.54
CA CYS A 173 -29.22 -8.81 17.38
C CYS A 173 -28.05 -8.24 16.60
N LEU A 174 -27.84 -8.69 15.36
CA LEU A 174 -26.85 -8.15 14.45
C LEU A 174 -27.14 -6.69 14.10
N ARG A 175 -28.39 -6.36 13.72
CA ARG A 175 -28.80 -4.99 13.43
C ARG A 175 -28.63 -4.07 14.64
N LYS A 176 -29.04 -4.53 15.83
CA LYS A 176 -28.87 -3.80 17.09
C LYS A 176 -27.38 -3.55 17.38
N TYR A 177 -26.55 -4.58 17.29
CA TYR A 177 -25.12 -4.48 17.55
C TYR A 177 -24.40 -3.50 16.61
N LEU A 178 -24.62 -3.63 15.30
CA LEU A 178 -23.96 -2.77 14.31
C LEU A 178 -24.41 -1.30 14.45
N GLY A 179 -25.66 -1.08 14.86
CA GLY A 179 -26.19 0.25 15.15
C GLY A 179 -25.65 0.86 16.45
N ASP A 180 -25.74 0.11 17.57
CA ASP A 180 -25.30 0.56 18.90
C ASP A 180 -23.79 0.86 18.93
N ASN A 181 -22.99 0.14 18.11
CA ASN A 181 -21.55 0.37 17.97
C ASN A 181 -21.17 1.35 16.85
N ASN A 182 -22.15 2.02 16.22
CA ASN A 182 -21.93 2.97 15.11
C ASN A 182 -21.14 2.40 13.92
N ILE A 183 -21.25 1.09 13.67
CA ILE A 183 -20.62 0.42 12.52
C ILE A 183 -21.43 0.69 11.24
N ILE A 184 -22.76 0.77 11.35
CA ILE A 184 -23.69 1.22 10.31
C ILE A 184 -24.57 2.33 10.89
N LYS A 185 -24.86 3.38 10.11
CA LYS A 185 -25.81 4.40 10.54
C LYS A 185 -27.24 3.89 10.42
N HIS A 186 -28.03 4.05 11.48
CA HIS A 186 -29.42 3.60 11.56
C HIS A 186 -30.34 4.06 10.41
N ASN A 187 -30.06 5.21 9.80
CA ASN A 187 -30.92 5.79 8.78
C ASN A 187 -30.43 5.50 7.34
N GLN A 188 -29.40 4.69 7.16
CA GLN A 188 -28.88 4.34 5.83
C GLN A 188 -29.43 2.98 5.36
N TYR A 189 -29.65 2.82 4.06
CA TYR A 189 -29.91 1.52 3.40
C TYR A 189 -31.14 0.73 3.92
N GLY A 190 -32.15 1.40 4.48
CA GLY A 190 -33.28 0.72 5.12
C GLY A 190 -32.89 -0.07 6.39
N PHE A 191 -31.79 0.31 7.04
CA PHE A 191 -31.26 -0.30 8.27
C PHE A 191 -32.12 0.03 9.50
N SER A 192 -33.37 -0.39 9.49
CA SER A 192 -34.25 -0.24 10.65
C SER A 192 -33.96 -1.33 11.68
N THR A 193 -33.78 -0.93 12.95
CA THR A 193 -33.77 -1.84 14.11
C THR A 193 -35.19 -2.21 14.55
N ASN A 194 -36.22 -1.68 13.88
CA ASN A 194 -37.61 -1.71 14.31
C ASN A 194 -38.32 -3.06 14.05
N MET A 195 -37.62 -4.19 14.25
CA MET A 195 -38.22 -5.53 14.45
C MET A 195 -38.75 -5.70 15.91
N ILE A 196 -38.98 -4.58 16.60
CA ILE A 196 -39.02 -4.41 18.06
C ILE A 196 -40.15 -5.19 18.75
N GLN A 197 -41.24 -5.56 18.07
CA GLN A 197 -42.35 -6.28 18.70
C GLN A 197 -42.08 -7.80 18.87
N ALA A 198 -41.28 -8.42 17.98
CA ALA A 198 -41.01 -9.86 18.04
C ALA A 198 -39.85 -10.21 19.01
N ALA A 199 -38.84 -9.34 19.13
CA ALA A 199 -37.66 -9.60 19.96
C ALA A 199 -37.87 -9.27 21.45
N ARG A 200 -38.58 -8.17 21.75
CA ARG A 200 -38.88 -7.77 23.14
C ARG A 200 -39.79 -8.75 23.86
N SER A 201 -40.68 -9.44 23.15
CA SER A 201 -41.57 -10.45 23.70
C SER A 201 -40.86 -11.78 24.04
N ARG A 202 -39.66 -12.01 23.50
CA ARG A 202 -38.88 -13.26 23.66
C ARG A 202 -37.72 -13.18 24.67
N GLY A 203 -37.41 -11.99 25.21
CA GLY A 203 -36.32 -11.83 26.19
C GLY A 203 -34.91 -12.10 25.64
N ILE A 204 -34.68 -11.81 24.36
CA ILE A 204 -33.43 -12.16 23.67
C ILE A 204 -32.23 -11.36 24.24
N ARG A 205 -31.16 -12.08 24.64
CA ARG A 205 -29.90 -11.50 25.12
C ARG A 205 -28.90 -11.30 23.96
N CYS A 206 -29.06 -10.22 23.21
CA CYS A 206 -28.23 -9.97 22.02
C CYS A 206 -26.73 -9.90 22.29
N ASP A 207 -26.30 -9.39 23.43
CA ASP A 207 -24.88 -9.32 23.79
C ASP A 207 -24.23 -10.71 23.86
N ASP A 208 -24.96 -11.71 24.37
CA ASP A 208 -24.46 -13.08 24.43
C ASP A 208 -24.39 -13.70 23.03
N ILE A 209 -25.42 -13.48 22.19
CA ILE A 209 -25.46 -13.98 20.81
C ILE A 209 -24.28 -13.39 20.02
N MET A 210 -24.06 -12.08 20.12
CA MET A 210 -22.97 -11.43 19.39
C MET A 210 -21.60 -11.84 19.92
N ARG A 211 -21.44 -12.01 21.24
CA ARG A 211 -20.19 -12.54 21.82
C ARG A 211 -19.89 -13.93 21.28
N VAL A 212 -20.84 -14.86 21.37
CA VAL A 212 -20.67 -16.24 20.88
C VAL A 212 -20.33 -16.25 19.39
N THR A 213 -21.00 -15.43 18.60
CA THR A 213 -20.76 -15.31 17.16
C THR A 213 -19.33 -14.83 16.87
N LYS A 214 -18.88 -13.76 17.54
CA LYS A 214 -17.52 -13.24 17.36
C LYS A 214 -16.46 -14.23 17.85
N ASP A 215 -16.72 -14.95 18.94
CA ASP A 215 -15.83 -16.00 19.45
C ASP A 215 -15.71 -17.17 18.47
N GLN A 216 -16.82 -17.59 17.85
CA GLN A 216 -16.82 -18.62 16.80
C GLN A 216 -16.03 -18.18 15.56
N MET A 217 -16.25 -16.95 15.08
CA MET A 217 -15.48 -16.40 13.96
C MET A 217 -13.98 -16.32 14.30
N LYS A 218 -13.62 -15.89 15.52
CA LYS A 218 -12.23 -15.87 15.98
C LYS A 218 -11.61 -17.27 16.03
N ALA A 219 -12.36 -18.25 16.53
CA ALA A 219 -11.92 -19.64 16.59
C ALA A 219 -11.70 -20.22 15.19
N GLN A 220 -12.55 -19.89 14.22
CA GLN A 220 -12.40 -20.30 12.83
C GLN A 220 -11.12 -19.73 12.20
N ILE A 221 -10.86 -18.43 12.35
CA ILE A 221 -9.63 -17.81 11.85
C ILE A 221 -8.39 -18.49 12.45
N SER A 222 -8.46 -18.85 13.74
CA SER A 222 -7.36 -19.55 14.42
C SER A 222 -7.17 -20.97 13.90
N ALA A 223 -8.27 -21.68 13.60
CA ALA A 223 -8.25 -23.04 13.06
C ALA A 223 -7.70 -23.09 11.62
N ASP A 224 -7.87 -22.02 10.85
CA ASP A 224 -7.33 -21.86 9.50
C ASP A 224 -5.80 -21.66 9.47
N GLY A 225 -5.13 -21.79 10.63
CA GLY A 225 -3.67 -21.73 10.75
C GLY A 225 -3.11 -20.31 10.89
N ALA A 226 -3.96 -19.31 11.14
CA ALA A 226 -3.51 -17.95 11.41
C ALA A 226 -2.79 -17.88 12.76
N GLU A 227 -1.67 -17.18 12.79
CA GLU A 227 -0.90 -16.98 14.02
C GLU A 227 -1.67 -16.17 15.06
N ALA A 228 -1.43 -16.46 16.35
CA ALA A 228 -2.10 -15.76 17.45
C ALA A 228 -2.00 -14.23 17.35
N CYS A 229 -0.82 -13.69 17.01
CA CYS A 229 -0.63 -12.25 16.80
C CYS A 229 -1.55 -11.71 15.70
N THR A 230 -1.65 -12.41 14.57
CA THR A 230 -2.48 -12.02 13.44
C THR A 230 -3.96 -12.04 13.82
N VAL A 231 -4.42 -13.09 14.51
CA VAL A 231 -5.80 -13.19 15.00
C VAL A 231 -6.13 -12.06 15.97
N GLU A 232 -5.27 -11.83 16.96
CA GLU A 232 -5.47 -10.76 17.95
C GLU A 232 -5.51 -9.38 17.30
N ARG A 233 -4.59 -9.10 16.37
CA ARG A 233 -4.56 -7.84 15.63
C ARG A 233 -5.81 -7.65 14.77
N PHE A 234 -6.27 -8.68 14.06
CA PHE A 234 -7.52 -8.58 13.28
C PHE A 234 -8.72 -8.28 14.17
N VAL A 235 -8.88 -9.04 15.26
CA VAL A 235 -10.01 -8.86 16.19
C VAL A 235 -9.99 -7.49 16.84
N ALA A 236 -8.85 -7.06 17.37
CA ALA A 236 -8.70 -5.78 18.07
C ALA A 236 -8.94 -4.56 17.16
N ASN A 237 -8.75 -4.70 15.85
CA ASN A 237 -8.90 -3.61 14.89
C ASN A 237 -10.23 -3.66 14.10
N GLY A 238 -11.16 -4.51 14.53
CA GLY A 238 -12.54 -4.53 14.02
C GLY A 238 -12.74 -5.37 12.76
N TYR A 239 -11.86 -6.33 12.44
CA TYR A 239 -12.05 -7.21 11.28
C TYR A 239 -13.41 -7.92 11.31
N LEU A 240 -13.76 -8.53 12.46
CA LEU A 240 -15.02 -9.24 12.63
C LEU A 240 -16.24 -8.33 12.43
N ASP A 241 -16.13 -7.08 12.88
CA ASP A 241 -17.20 -6.09 12.75
C ASP A 241 -17.45 -5.71 11.29
N GLU A 242 -16.40 -5.61 10.48
CA GLU A 242 -16.53 -5.39 9.04
C GLU A 242 -17.13 -6.61 8.30
N ILE A 243 -16.76 -7.84 8.68
CA ILE A 243 -17.37 -9.04 8.10
C ILE A 243 -18.87 -9.08 8.41
N LEU A 244 -19.24 -8.86 9.67
CA LEU A 244 -20.63 -8.79 10.12
C LEU A 244 -21.40 -7.67 9.42
N LYS A 245 -20.77 -6.51 9.22
CA LYS A 245 -21.33 -5.39 8.45
C LYS A 245 -21.66 -5.80 7.02
N VAL A 246 -20.69 -6.37 6.29
CA VAL A 246 -20.90 -6.76 4.87
C VAL A 246 -21.96 -7.86 4.74
N GLN A 247 -21.95 -8.85 5.64
CA GLN A 247 -22.98 -9.89 5.68
C GLN A 247 -24.38 -9.31 5.89
N MET A 248 -24.51 -8.28 6.72
CA MET A 248 -25.80 -7.60 6.95
C MET A 248 -26.21 -6.74 5.75
N LEU A 249 -25.28 -5.96 5.19
CA LEU A 249 -25.53 -5.11 4.03
C LEU A 249 -25.93 -5.93 2.79
N SER A 250 -25.41 -7.13 2.61
CA SER A 250 -25.78 -7.99 1.47
C SER A 250 -27.22 -8.49 1.51
N LYS A 251 -27.92 -8.35 2.65
CA LYS A 251 -29.35 -8.66 2.80
C LYS A 251 -30.25 -7.46 2.61
N LEU A 252 -29.71 -6.24 2.54
CA LEU A 252 -30.47 -5.01 2.37
C LEU A 252 -30.61 -4.66 0.89
N GLU A 253 -31.69 -3.96 0.56
CA GLU A 253 -31.83 -3.35 -0.75
C GLU A 253 -30.93 -2.12 -0.82
N MET A 254 -29.83 -2.23 -1.57
CA MET A 254 -28.88 -1.15 -1.82
C MET A 254 -28.86 -0.81 -3.31
N THR A 255 -28.73 0.47 -3.62
CA THR A 255 -28.43 0.90 -4.99
C THR A 255 -27.02 0.50 -5.38
N ALA A 256 -26.74 0.43 -6.70
CA ALA A 256 -25.40 0.13 -7.20
C ALA A 256 -24.34 1.13 -6.69
N SER A 257 -24.70 2.41 -6.57
CA SER A 257 -23.82 3.46 -6.04
C SER A 257 -23.46 3.22 -4.57
N GLU A 258 -24.44 2.84 -3.75
CA GLU A 258 -24.22 2.54 -2.33
C GLU A 258 -23.39 1.28 -2.15
N LYS A 259 -23.64 0.23 -2.96
CA LYS A 259 -22.82 -0.99 -2.95
C LYS A 259 -21.37 -0.68 -3.27
N GLU A 260 -21.12 0.13 -4.30
CA GLU A 260 -19.75 0.50 -4.68
C GLU A 260 -19.05 1.36 -3.61
N ALA A 261 -19.78 2.29 -2.98
CA ALA A 261 -19.24 3.08 -1.89
C ALA A 261 -18.85 2.21 -0.68
N GLU A 262 -19.70 1.25 -0.29
CA GLU A 262 -19.41 0.31 0.79
C GLU A 262 -18.29 -0.67 0.44
N LYS A 263 -18.20 -1.10 -0.83
CA LYS A 263 -17.09 -1.91 -1.34
C LYS A 263 -15.75 -1.18 -1.19
N GLU A 264 -15.67 0.08 -1.63
CA GLU A 264 -14.43 0.87 -1.50
C GLU A 264 -14.06 1.12 -0.03
N ASN A 265 -15.05 1.33 0.85
CA ASN A 265 -14.80 1.47 2.29
C ASN A 265 -14.26 0.17 2.90
N PHE A 266 -14.88 -0.96 2.57
CA PHE A 266 -14.46 -2.29 3.01
C PHE A 266 -13.03 -2.60 2.55
N ILE A 267 -12.74 -2.41 1.25
CA ILE A 267 -11.41 -2.61 0.67
C ILE A 267 -10.36 -1.79 1.41
N LYS A 268 -10.59 -0.49 1.63
CA LYS A 268 -9.65 0.40 2.34
C LYS A 268 -9.40 -0.09 3.77
N LYS A 269 -10.45 -0.50 4.48
CA LYS A 269 -10.34 -1.01 5.84
C LYS A 269 -9.55 -2.32 5.90
N MET A 270 -9.80 -3.26 4.99
CA MET A 270 -9.07 -4.53 4.90
C MET A 270 -7.59 -4.35 4.53
N ILE A 271 -7.28 -3.43 3.61
CA ILE A 271 -5.88 -3.05 3.30
C ILE A 271 -5.18 -2.47 4.53
N SER A 272 -5.84 -1.57 5.26
CA SER A 272 -5.30 -0.98 6.49
C SER A 272 -5.01 -2.06 7.55
N LEU A 273 -5.96 -2.98 7.77
CA LEU A 273 -5.77 -4.13 8.65
C LEU A 273 -4.59 -5.01 8.22
N THR A 274 -4.46 -5.26 6.91
CA THR A 274 -3.35 -6.04 6.35
C THR A 274 -2.00 -5.39 6.61
N ASN A 275 -1.92 -4.06 6.53
CA ASN A 275 -0.69 -3.33 6.84
C ASN A 275 -0.35 -3.40 8.33
N LEU A 276 -1.33 -3.41 9.23
CA LEU A 276 -1.11 -3.53 10.67
C LEU A 276 -0.52 -4.90 11.06
N ILE A 277 -0.98 -5.99 10.44
CA ILE A 277 -0.51 -7.34 10.75
C ILE A 277 0.91 -7.63 10.23
N LYS A 278 1.47 -6.81 9.33
CA LYS A 278 2.87 -6.95 8.89
C LYS A 278 3.88 -6.84 10.05
N SER A 279 3.45 -6.27 11.18
CA SER A 279 4.24 -6.19 12.41
C SER A 279 4.25 -7.47 13.23
N CYS A 280 3.43 -8.47 12.88
CA CYS A 280 3.48 -9.77 13.52
C CYS A 280 4.71 -10.55 13.03
N PRO A 281 5.50 -11.13 13.95
CA PRO A 281 6.63 -11.98 13.56
C PRO A 281 6.12 -13.20 12.81
N LEU A 282 6.75 -13.52 11.66
CA LEU A 282 6.46 -14.73 10.91
C LEU A 282 6.79 -15.99 11.75
N PRO A 283 6.13 -17.13 11.48
CA PRO A 283 6.39 -18.33 12.25
C PRO A 283 7.81 -18.78 11.94
N LEU A 284 8.60 -19.06 12.99
CA LEU A 284 9.86 -19.77 12.87
C LEU A 284 9.52 -21.20 12.45
N HIS A 285 9.62 -21.48 11.14
CA HIS A 285 9.58 -22.83 10.59
C HIS A 285 10.95 -23.49 10.71
#